data_AF-A0A8T4SVV4-F1
#
_entry.id   AF-A0A8T4SVV4-F1
#
_cell.length_a   1.000
_cell.length_b   1.000
_cell.length_c   1.000
_cell.angle_alpha   90.00
_cell.angle_beta   90.00
_cell.angle_gamma   90.00
#
_symmetry.space_group_name_H-M   'P 1'
#
loop_
_entity.id
_entity.type
_entity.pdbx_description
1 polymer ?
#
loop_
_entity_poly.entity_id
_entity_poly.type
_entity_poly.pdbx_seq_one_letter_code
_entity_poly.pdbx_strand_id
1 'polypeptide(L)'
;MHLSKTFLITLFLTTLLLLTGCSQVDTSQCDDLPLANVEGKMGCYQELAAKTLNMNVCDKIKEIKEPAFAQETFFKLSDDCKLSVIDVSNSTDTKQCEEFSNHGSKATCYLITVVESETPSLCEKAEGSGGFDEEPGGDEDSDDACVTEIAIRQKNIDLCNTINNYVKGVKEENLRTVYPDYSEQQIKKLKQQIEDNEKPQKISRCLHSYALRTKDPALCSLTGEFKDYCYRDMANLFQEESHCAKISKEAPASGGYTLRDSCFYDQAVWKRNKKICDNIEPVDIPSLNNLGPLAALFPTDPFVIRKACYDAVDRALGVEPTYGNMTNSYLGI
;
A
#
# COMPACT_ATOMS: atom_id res chain seq x y z
N MET A 1 -5.21 11.43 -62.00
CA MET A 1 -4.76 10.78 -60.75
C MET A 1 -4.88 11.79 -59.62
N HIS A 2 -5.90 11.67 -58.77
CA HIS A 2 -6.02 12.50 -57.57
C HIS A 2 -5.23 11.84 -56.45
N LEU A 3 -3.98 12.27 -56.22
CA LEU A 3 -3.33 11.96 -54.96
C LEU A 3 -4.11 12.67 -53.84
N SER A 4 -4.63 11.88 -52.91
CA SER A 4 -5.33 12.39 -51.74
C SER A 4 -4.40 13.29 -50.93
N LYS A 5 -4.89 14.46 -50.50
CA LYS A 5 -4.15 15.39 -49.62
C LYS A 5 -3.63 14.69 -48.35
N THR A 6 -4.32 13.64 -47.89
CA THR A 6 -3.91 12.81 -46.76
C THR A 6 -2.57 12.11 -46.99
N PHE A 7 -2.27 11.72 -48.24
CA PHE A 7 -1.05 10.99 -48.61
C PHE A 7 0.18 11.91 -48.61
N LEU A 8 0.03 13.16 -49.06
CA LEU A 8 1.10 14.15 -49.02
C LEU A 8 1.42 14.57 -47.58
N ILE A 9 0.41 14.69 -46.71
CA ILE A 9 0.62 15.05 -45.29
C ILE A 9 1.34 13.92 -44.54
N THR A 10 0.95 12.66 -44.77
CA THR A 10 1.64 11.50 -44.15
C THR A 10 3.06 11.37 -44.67
N LEU A 11 3.31 11.56 -45.96
CA LEU A 11 4.65 11.55 -46.53
C LEU A 11 5.51 12.68 -45.96
N PHE A 12 4.95 13.89 -45.82
CA PHE A 12 5.71 15.03 -45.29
C PHE A 12 6.07 14.83 -43.82
N LEU A 13 5.14 14.32 -43.00
CA LEU A 13 5.39 13.98 -41.59
C LEU A 13 6.43 12.87 -41.44
N THR A 14 6.41 11.82 -42.26
CA THR A 14 7.43 10.78 -42.21
C THR A 14 8.80 11.29 -42.67
N THR A 15 8.88 12.13 -43.70
CA THR A 15 10.16 12.78 -44.06
C THR A 15 10.65 13.76 -43.01
N LEU A 16 9.76 14.49 -42.32
CA LEU A 16 10.16 15.42 -41.26
C LEU A 16 10.71 14.66 -40.05
N LEU A 17 10.10 13.52 -39.68
CA LEU A 17 10.59 12.59 -38.66
C LEU A 17 11.93 11.94 -39.04
N LEU A 18 12.15 11.64 -40.33
CA LEU A 18 13.41 11.10 -40.83
C LEU A 18 14.52 12.17 -40.92
N LEU A 19 14.16 13.45 -41.17
CA LEU A 19 15.10 14.57 -41.28
C LEU A 19 15.52 15.13 -39.92
N THR A 20 14.73 14.94 -38.86
CA THR A 20 15.18 15.19 -37.47
C THR A 20 16.18 14.14 -36.97
N GLY A 21 16.64 13.24 -37.85
CA GLY A 21 17.73 12.28 -37.68
C GLY A 21 18.08 12.02 -36.24
N CYS A 22 17.51 10.96 -35.65
CA CYS A 22 17.74 10.53 -34.27
C CYS A 22 19.23 10.72 -33.95
N SER A 23 19.57 11.84 -33.30
CA SER A 23 20.93 12.10 -32.90
C SER A 23 21.27 10.95 -31.98
N GLN A 24 22.27 10.16 -32.35
CA GLN A 24 22.68 9.04 -31.51
C GLN A 24 22.81 9.57 -30.08
N VAL A 25 22.20 8.86 -29.13
CA VAL A 25 22.24 9.25 -27.73
C VAL A 25 23.70 9.26 -27.33
N ASP A 26 24.27 10.45 -27.21
CA ASP A 26 25.69 10.63 -26.97
C ASP A 26 25.95 10.46 -25.48
N THR A 27 26.34 9.24 -25.08
CA THR A 27 26.69 8.93 -23.70
C THR A 27 28.03 9.50 -23.28
N SER A 28 28.83 10.04 -24.23
CA SER A 28 30.20 10.49 -23.95
C SER A 28 30.25 11.55 -22.84
N GLN A 29 29.23 12.40 -22.76
CA GLN A 29 29.13 13.42 -21.71
C GLN A 29 29.06 12.82 -20.31
N CYS A 30 28.35 11.70 -20.15
CA CYS A 30 28.30 10.98 -18.88
C CYS A 30 29.56 10.13 -18.66
N ASP A 31 30.15 9.60 -19.74
CA ASP A 31 31.40 8.83 -19.67
C ASP A 31 32.58 9.67 -19.18
N ASP A 32 32.65 10.94 -19.59
CA ASP A 32 33.71 11.89 -19.24
C ASP A 32 33.66 12.37 -17.78
N LEU A 33 32.57 12.07 -17.04
CA LEU A 33 32.49 12.40 -15.61
C LEU A 33 33.50 11.57 -14.80
N PRO A 34 34.23 12.20 -13.85
CA PRO A 34 35.26 11.53 -13.08
C PRO A 34 34.66 10.43 -12.20
N LEU A 35 35.35 9.28 -12.11
CA LEU A 35 34.93 8.14 -11.26
C LEU A 35 34.83 8.48 -9.77
N ALA A 36 35.48 9.56 -9.31
CA ALA A 36 35.30 10.06 -7.94
C ALA A 36 33.89 10.62 -7.67
N ASN A 37 33.06 10.79 -8.71
CA ASN A 37 31.68 11.27 -8.63
C ASN A 37 30.71 10.24 -9.22
N VAL A 38 30.65 9.05 -8.60
CA VAL A 38 29.78 7.96 -9.08
C VAL A 38 28.31 8.34 -9.05
N GLU A 39 27.84 9.04 -8.01
CA GLU A 39 26.46 9.54 -7.92
C GLU A 39 26.11 10.48 -9.09
N GLY A 40 26.97 11.47 -9.38
CA GLY A 40 26.77 12.37 -10.51
C GLY A 40 26.78 11.65 -11.87
N LYS A 41 27.63 10.63 -12.02
CA LYS A 41 27.68 9.82 -13.24
C LYS A 41 26.42 8.98 -13.42
N MET A 42 25.90 8.37 -12.35
CA MET A 42 24.64 7.63 -12.38
C MET A 42 23.44 8.53 -12.67
N GLY A 43 23.37 9.70 -12.01
CA GLY A 43 22.33 10.69 -12.26
C GLY A 43 22.33 11.18 -13.71
N CYS A 44 23.51 11.40 -14.31
CA CYS A 44 23.64 11.75 -15.72
C CYS A 44 23.02 10.68 -16.63
N TYR A 45 23.31 9.40 -16.38
CA TYR A 45 22.74 8.30 -17.16
C TYR A 45 21.22 8.19 -17.00
N GLN A 46 20.70 8.36 -15.79
CA GLN A 46 19.26 8.35 -15.52
C GLN A 46 18.54 9.48 -16.27
N GLU A 47 19.04 10.71 -16.17
CA GLU A 47 18.46 11.87 -16.86
C GLU A 47 18.52 11.68 -18.38
N LEU A 48 19.65 11.22 -18.92
CA LEU A 48 19.81 10.96 -20.34
C LEU A 48 18.87 9.85 -20.83
N ALA A 49 18.74 8.77 -20.07
CA ALA A 49 17.83 7.66 -20.40
C ALA A 49 16.38 8.14 -20.42
N ALA A 50 15.93 8.87 -19.40
CA ALA A 50 14.58 9.43 -19.33
C ALA A 50 14.30 10.43 -20.45
N LYS A 51 15.25 11.33 -20.75
CA LYS A 51 15.12 12.32 -21.83
C LYS A 51 15.03 11.69 -23.21
N THR A 52 15.74 10.59 -23.42
CA THR A 52 15.83 9.92 -24.73
C THR A 52 14.89 8.73 -24.87
N LEU A 53 14.18 8.38 -23.79
CA LEU A 53 13.34 7.19 -23.66
C LEU A 53 14.07 5.90 -24.08
N ASN A 54 15.37 5.80 -23.75
CA ASN A 54 16.23 4.70 -24.17
C ASN A 54 16.78 3.93 -22.97
N MET A 55 16.17 2.80 -22.65
CA MET A 55 16.54 1.95 -21.52
C MET A 55 17.95 1.36 -21.63
N ASN A 56 18.51 1.23 -22.84
CA ASN A 56 19.88 0.71 -23.01
C ASN A 56 20.93 1.66 -22.40
N VAL A 57 20.59 2.94 -22.22
CA VAL A 57 21.45 3.90 -21.50
C VAL A 57 21.62 3.47 -20.04
N CYS A 58 20.58 2.91 -19.42
CA CYS A 58 20.63 2.44 -18.03
C CYS A 58 21.59 1.26 -17.83
N ASP A 59 21.89 0.46 -18.86
CA ASP A 59 22.86 -0.63 -18.75
C ASP A 59 24.29 -0.12 -18.56
N LYS A 60 24.58 1.15 -18.91
CA LYS A 60 25.87 1.79 -18.61
C LYS A 60 26.15 1.95 -17.12
N ILE A 61 25.12 1.98 -16.29
CA ILE A 61 25.27 2.03 -14.83
C ILE A 61 25.95 0.74 -14.31
N LYS A 62 25.69 -0.41 -14.94
CA LYS A 62 26.31 -1.71 -14.58
C LYS A 62 27.80 -1.78 -14.93
N GLU A 63 28.26 -0.94 -15.87
CA GLU A 63 29.66 -0.89 -16.30
C GLU A 63 30.54 -0.06 -15.35
N ILE A 64 29.93 0.70 -14.42
CA ILE A 64 30.66 1.50 -13.43
C ILE A 64 31.36 0.55 -12.45
N LYS A 65 32.69 0.52 -12.51
CA LYS A 65 33.53 -0.28 -11.62
C LYS A 65 33.99 0.58 -10.45
N GLU A 66 33.27 0.52 -9.33
CA GLU A 66 33.73 1.12 -8.09
C GLU A 66 34.01 0.04 -7.04
N PRO A 67 35.24 -0.04 -6.49
CA PRO A 67 35.62 -1.10 -5.55
C PRO A 67 34.92 -1.00 -4.19
N ALA A 68 34.28 0.14 -3.88
CA ALA A 68 33.62 0.38 -2.60
C ALA A 68 32.16 -0.12 -2.54
N PHE A 69 31.54 -0.43 -3.69
CA PHE A 69 30.14 -0.85 -3.74
C PHE A 69 30.01 -2.30 -4.19
N ALA A 70 29.04 -3.01 -3.60
CA ALA A 70 28.68 -4.34 -4.04
C ALA A 70 28.11 -4.27 -5.46
N GLN A 71 28.46 -5.25 -6.30
CA GLN A 71 27.98 -5.32 -7.68
C GLN A 71 26.44 -5.35 -7.75
N GLU A 72 25.79 -5.94 -6.75
CA GLU A 72 24.33 -6.00 -6.60
C GLU A 72 23.68 -4.61 -6.54
N THR A 73 24.34 -3.62 -5.94
CA THR A 73 23.85 -2.23 -5.87
C THR A 73 23.71 -1.62 -7.26
N PHE A 74 24.69 -1.85 -8.14
CA PHE A 74 24.64 -1.31 -9.51
C PHE A 74 23.56 -1.97 -10.38
N PHE A 75 23.27 -3.26 -10.14
CA PHE A 75 22.13 -3.92 -10.81
C PHE A 75 20.81 -3.29 -10.40
N LYS A 76 20.60 -3.07 -9.10
CA LYS A 76 19.39 -2.40 -8.58
C LYS A 76 19.23 -1.00 -9.16
N LEU A 77 20.30 -0.19 -9.16
CA LEU A 77 20.25 1.18 -9.68
C LEU A 77 20.02 1.24 -11.20
N SER A 78 20.55 0.27 -11.94
CA SER A 78 20.26 0.14 -13.37
C SER A 78 18.79 -0.20 -13.62
N ASP A 79 18.22 -1.10 -12.84
CA ASP A 79 16.79 -1.43 -12.90
C ASP A 79 15.94 -0.21 -12.49
N ASP A 80 16.29 0.53 -11.44
CA ASP A 80 15.58 1.77 -11.04
C ASP A 80 15.61 2.84 -12.15
N CYS A 81 16.73 2.96 -12.87
CA CYS A 81 16.83 3.80 -14.06
C CYS A 81 15.84 3.35 -15.16
N LYS A 82 15.76 2.05 -15.44
CA LYS A 82 14.83 1.52 -16.45
C LYS A 82 13.37 1.76 -16.06
N LEU A 83 13.01 1.60 -14.79
CA LEU A 83 11.68 1.93 -14.29
C LEU A 83 11.31 3.39 -14.56
N SER A 84 12.23 4.31 -14.33
CA SER A 84 12.03 5.74 -14.57
C SER A 84 11.77 6.03 -16.06
N VAL A 85 12.45 5.32 -16.97
CA VAL A 85 12.22 5.45 -18.42
C VAL A 85 10.83 4.94 -18.80
N ILE A 86 10.43 3.78 -18.27
CA ILE A 86 9.13 3.17 -18.54
C ILE A 86 8.00 4.08 -18.07
N ASP A 87 8.09 4.59 -16.84
CA ASP A 87 7.13 5.54 -16.25
C ASP A 87 6.98 6.79 -17.11
N VAL A 88 8.09 7.46 -17.47
CA VAL A 88 8.06 8.67 -18.30
C VAL A 88 7.53 8.42 -19.71
N SER A 89 7.80 7.23 -20.27
CA SER A 89 7.33 6.87 -21.62
C SER A 89 5.87 6.45 -21.68
N ASN A 90 5.22 6.18 -20.54
CA ASN A 90 3.93 5.48 -20.45
C ASN A 90 3.90 4.21 -21.32
N SER A 91 5.00 3.46 -21.34
CA SER A 91 5.11 2.28 -22.18
C SER A 91 4.17 1.18 -21.69
N THR A 92 3.38 0.63 -22.62
CA THR A 92 2.52 -0.54 -22.37
C THR A 92 3.16 -1.85 -22.87
N ASP A 93 4.43 -1.82 -23.34
CA ASP A 93 5.11 -3.00 -23.86
C ASP A 93 5.70 -3.86 -22.74
N THR A 94 4.92 -4.86 -22.32
CA THR A 94 5.32 -5.85 -21.31
C THR A 94 6.64 -6.56 -21.59
N LYS A 95 7.12 -6.62 -22.84
CA LYS A 95 8.42 -7.25 -23.15
C LYS A 95 9.58 -6.52 -22.48
N GLN A 96 9.43 -5.21 -22.25
CA GLN A 96 10.44 -4.40 -21.58
C GLN A 96 10.63 -4.83 -20.12
N CYS A 97 9.56 -5.31 -19.46
CA CYS A 97 9.66 -5.83 -18.10
C CYS A 97 10.47 -7.12 -18.00
N GLU A 98 10.66 -7.86 -19.09
CA GLU A 98 11.52 -9.05 -19.09
C GLU A 98 13.02 -8.73 -19.06
N GLU A 99 13.41 -7.47 -19.27
CA GLU A 99 14.82 -7.03 -19.27
C GLU A 99 15.36 -6.71 -17.87
N PHE A 100 14.49 -6.73 -16.86
CA PHE A 100 14.84 -6.45 -15.46
C PHE A 100 15.56 -7.64 -14.83
N SER A 101 16.62 -7.35 -14.08
CA SER A 101 17.43 -8.38 -13.44
C SER A 101 16.90 -8.73 -12.04
N ASN A 102 16.37 -7.74 -11.34
CA ASN A 102 15.75 -7.89 -10.02
C ASN A 102 14.26 -8.23 -10.15
N HIS A 103 13.81 -9.23 -9.38
CA HIS A 103 12.42 -9.69 -9.39
C HIS A 103 11.43 -8.60 -8.92
N GLY A 104 11.80 -7.82 -7.91
CA GLY A 104 11.02 -6.68 -7.43
C GLY A 104 10.88 -5.59 -8.48
N SER A 105 11.98 -5.16 -9.12
CA SER A 105 11.90 -4.15 -10.18
C SER A 105 11.12 -4.64 -11.40
N LYS A 106 11.23 -5.93 -11.76
CA LYS A 106 10.40 -6.56 -12.80
C LYS A 106 8.91 -6.48 -12.48
N ALA A 107 8.52 -6.85 -11.26
CA ALA A 107 7.14 -6.77 -10.81
C ALA A 107 6.61 -5.32 -10.79
N THR A 108 7.42 -4.35 -10.33
CA THR A 108 7.09 -2.92 -10.41
C THR A 108 6.90 -2.45 -11.85
N CYS A 109 7.74 -2.89 -12.79
CA CYS A 109 7.57 -2.59 -14.22
C CYS A 109 6.23 -3.10 -14.73
N TYR A 110 5.87 -4.35 -14.39
CA TYR A 110 4.59 -4.92 -14.76
C TYR A 110 3.44 -4.11 -14.17
N LEU A 111 3.52 -3.71 -12.91
CA LEU A 111 2.51 -2.86 -12.27
C LEU A 111 2.31 -1.54 -13.03
N ILE A 112 3.38 -0.81 -13.35
CA ILE A 112 3.31 0.44 -14.15
C ILE A 112 2.64 0.15 -15.50
N THR A 113 3.09 -0.90 -16.19
CA THR A 113 2.58 -1.29 -17.51
C THR A 113 1.09 -1.65 -17.45
N VAL A 114 0.66 -2.38 -16.42
CA VAL A 114 -0.74 -2.76 -16.20
C VAL A 114 -1.61 -1.52 -15.99
N VAL A 115 -1.10 -0.61 -15.18
CA VAL A 115 -1.77 0.62 -14.77
C VAL A 115 -1.95 1.57 -15.96
N GLU A 116 -0.95 1.68 -16.85
CA GLU A 116 -1.03 2.50 -18.06
C GLU A 116 -1.81 1.81 -19.20
N SER A 117 -1.73 0.48 -19.31
CA SER A 117 -2.48 -0.29 -20.31
C SER A 117 -3.91 -0.60 -19.91
N GLU A 118 -4.29 -0.35 -18.66
CA GLU A 118 -5.63 -0.61 -18.12
C GLU A 118 -6.09 -2.07 -18.33
N THR A 119 -5.14 -3.01 -18.29
CA THR A 119 -5.35 -4.42 -18.65
C THR A 119 -5.15 -5.36 -17.45
N PRO A 120 -6.21 -5.69 -16.67
CA PRO A 120 -6.10 -6.48 -15.43
C PRO A 120 -5.43 -7.84 -15.56
N SER A 121 -5.52 -8.49 -16.73
CA SER A 121 -4.87 -9.79 -16.98
C SER A 121 -3.34 -9.74 -16.88
N LEU A 122 -2.73 -8.55 -16.87
CA LEU A 122 -1.30 -8.40 -16.66
C LEU A 122 -0.90 -8.44 -15.17
N CYS A 123 -1.83 -8.33 -14.22
CA CYS A 123 -1.52 -8.40 -12.79
C CYS A 123 -0.88 -9.74 -12.39
N GLU A 124 -1.23 -10.85 -13.05
CA GLU A 124 -0.58 -12.17 -12.84
C GLU A 124 0.93 -12.15 -13.08
N LYS A 125 1.42 -11.18 -13.88
CA LYS A 125 2.85 -11.03 -14.19
C LYS A 125 3.56 -10.08 -13.25
N ALA A 126 2.83 -9.26 -12.50
CA ALA A 126 3.37 -8.43 -11.43
C ALA A 126 3.65 -9.24 -10.15
N GLU A 127 3.27 -10.51 -10.12
CA GLU A 127 3.48 -11.41 -8.99
C GLU A 127 4.95 -11.51 -8.56
N GLY A 128 5.17 -11.44 -7.24
CA GLY A 128 6.41 -11.81 -6.54
C GLY A 128 7.39 -10.66 -6.26
N SER A 129 6.94 -9.41 -6.24
CA SER A 129 7.72 -8.29 -5.67
C SER A 129 7.97 -8.38 -4.16
N GLY A 130 7.53 -9.43 -3.46
CA GLY A 130 7.66 -9.64 -2.01
C GLY A 130 9.09 -9.92 -1.54
N GLY A 131 10.07 -9.15 -1.99
CA GLY A 131 11.49 -9.35 -1.72
C GLY A 131 12.23 -8.05 -1.52
N PHE A 132 11.81 -7.24 -0.55
CA PHE A 132 12.70 -6.32 0.14
C PHE A 132 12.35 -6.35 1.62
N ASP A 133 13.24 -6.96 2.40
CA ASP A 133 13.29 -6.99 3.86
C ASP A 133 11.91 -7.13 4.51
N GLU A 134 11.45 -8.39 4.58
CA GLU A 134 10.31 -8.83 5.40
C GLU A 134 10.45 -8.27 6.82
N GLU A 135 9.84 -7.12 7.11
CA GLU A 135 9.39 -6.88 8.46
C GLU A 135 8.30 -7.92 8.76
N PRO A 136 8.41 -8.68 9.87
CA PRO A 136 7.49 -9.77 10.16
C PRO A 136 6.08 -9.20 10.37
N GLY A 137 5.24 -9.33 9.33
CA GLY A 137 3.87 -8.82 9.29
C GLY A 137 3.42 -8.14 7.98
N GLY A 138 4.31 -7.98 6.99
CA GLY A 138 4.06 -7.24 5.74
C GLY A 138 3.76 -8.06 4.48
N ASP A 139 3.26 -9.29 4.59
CA ASP A 139 2.86 -10.10 3.43
C ASP A 139 1.52 -9.59 2.86
N GLU A 140 1.56 -8.43 2.20
CA GLU A 140 0.44 -7.97 1.37
C GLU A 140 0.62 -8.52 -0.06
N ASP A 141 -0.35 -9.34 -0.47
CA ASP A 141 -0.47 -9.90 -1.82
C ASP A 141 -0.38 -8.78 -2.88
N SER A 142 0.73 -8.73 -3.61
CA SER A 142 1.00 -7.72 -4.66
C SER A 142 -0.10 -7.64 -5.72
N ASP A 143 -0.83 -8.73 -5.93
CA ASP A 143 -1.85 -8.85 -6.99
C ASP A 143 -3.12 -8.08 -6.63
N ASP A 144 -3.48 -8.07 -5.34
CA ASP A 144 -4.60 -7.32 -4.83
C ASP A 144 -4.34 -5.82 -5.02
N ALA A 145 -3.10 -5.37 -4.76
CA ALA A 145 -2.70 -3.98 -4.98
C ALA A 145 -2.79 -3.59 -6.46
N CYS A 146 -2.35 -4.47 -7.37
CA CYS A 146 -2.42 -4.24 -8.81
C CYS A 146 -3.86 -4.04 -9.31
N VAL A 147 -4.76 -4.99 -9.02
CA VAL A 147 -6.16 -4.90 -9.47
C VAL A 147 -6.87 -3.72 -8.82
N THR A 148 -6.57 -3.42 -7.56
CA THR A 148 -7.12 -2.27 -6.84
C THR A 148 -6.75 -0.95 -7.50
N GLU A 149 -5.50 -0.75 -7.91
CA GLU A 149 -5.05 0.48 -8.57
C GLU A 149 -5.76 0.70 -9.92
N ILE A 150 -5.93 -0.36 -10.71
CA ILE A 150 -6.71 -0.29 -11.96
C ILE A 150 -8.16 0.08 -11.68
N ALA A 151 -8.79 -0.58 -10.69
CA ALA A 151 -10.16 -0.29 -10.29
C ALA A 151 -10.35 1.20 -9.99
N ILE A 152 -9.43 1.78 -9.19
CA ILE A 152 -9.44 3.19 -8.83
C ILE A 152 -9.31 4.09 -10.05
N ARG A 153 -8.32 3.85 -10.92
CA ARG A 153 -8.08 4.69 -12.11
C ARG A 153 -9.25 4.67 -13.09
N GLN A 154 -9.78 3.47 -13.37
CA GLN A 154 -10.93 3.29 -14.26
C GLN A 154 -12.24 3.74 -13.62
N LYS A 155 -12.26 4.02 -12.32
CA LYS A 155 -13.47 4.21 -11.52
C LYS A 155 -14.45 3.07 -11.73
N ASN A 156 -13.92 1.85 -11.80
CA ASN A 156 -14.69 0.63 -12.03
C ASN A 156 -14.59 -0.30 -10.82
N ILE A 157 -15.55 -0.18 -9.91
CA ILE A 157 -15.61 -0.99 -8.69
C ILE A 157 -15.81 -2.49 -8.95
N ASP A 158 -16.39 -2.86 -10.10
CA ASP A 158 -16.61 -4.25 -10.45
C ASP A 158 -15.28 -5.01 -10.65
N LEU A 159 -14.17 -4.30 -10.92
CA LEU A 159 -12.84 -4.90 -10.95
C LEU A 159 -12.41 -5.48 -9.61
N CYS A 160 -12.85 -4.93 -8.47
CA CYS A 160 -12.59 -5.54 -7.16
C CYS A 160 -13.21 -6.95 -7.07
N ASN A 161 -14.33 -7.19 -7.76
CA ASN A 161 -14.97 -8.52 -7.78
C ASN A 161 -14.18 -9.53 -8.63
N THR A 162 -13.25 -9.07 -9.47
CA THR A 162 -12.41 -9.93 -10.34
C THR A 162 -11.16 -10.45 -9.64
N ILE A 163 -10.77 -9.85 -8.51
CA ILE A 163 -9.63 -10.31 -7.67
C ILE A 163 -9.76 -11.79 -7.31
N ASN A 164 -10.99 -12.28 -7.21
CA ASN A 164 -11.34 -13.68 -6.99
C ASN A 164 -10.70 -14.68 -7.96
N ASN A 165 -10.34 -14.25 -9.17
CA ASN A 165 -9.74 -15.13 -10.17
C ASN A 165 -8.22 -15.31 -9.99
N TYR A 166 -7.58 -14.46 -9.17
CA TYR A 166 -6.13 -14.42 -9.02
C TYR A 166 -5.62 -15.11 -7.75
N VAL A 167 -6.51 -15.60 -6.88
CA VAL A 167 -6.10 -16.44 -5.75
C VAL A 167 -5.56 -17.75 -6.31
N LYS A 168 -4.23 -17.85 -6.41
CA LYS A 168 -3.55 -19.14 -6.57
C LYS A 168 -3.86 -19.94 -5.32
N GLY A 169 -4.88 -20.80 -5.43
CA GLY A 169 -5.43 -21.55 -4.31
C GLY A 169 -4.31 -22.22 -3.50
N VAL A 170 -4.46 -22.20 -2.18
CA VAL A 170 -3.50 -22.79 -1.25
C VAL A 170 -3.13 -24.19 -1.75
N LYS A 171 -1.86 -24.39 -2.08
CA LYS A 171 -1.41 -25.70 -2.57
C LYS A 171 -1.57 -26.72 -1.45
N GLU A 172 -2.14 -27.89 -1.78
CA GLU A 172 -2.34 -28.95 -0.78
C GLU A 172 -1.03 -29.38 -0.12
N GLU A 173 0.09 -29.28 -0.85
CA GLU A 173 1.44 -29.56 -0.33
C GLU A 173 1.82 -28.66 0.85
N ASN A 174 1.44 -27.38 0.83
CA ASN A 174 1.71 -26.45 1.92
C ASN A 174 0.89 -26.80 3.17
N LEU A 175 -0.39 -27.15 2.98
CA LEU A 175 -1.27 -27.56 4.09
C LEU A 175 -0.78 -28.86 4.74
N ARG A 176 -0.23 -29.79 3.97
CA ARG A 176 0.33 -31.04 4.50
C ARG A 176 1.60 -30.83 5.32
N THR A 177 2.40 -29.81 5.00
CA THR A 177 3.57 -29.44 5.81
C THR A 177 3.16 -28.91 7.18
N VAL A 178 2.09 -28.12 7.26
CA VAL A 178 1.60 -27.52 8.51
C VAL A 178 0.75 -28.51 9.32
N TYR A 179 -0.03 -29.36 8.64
CA TYR A 179 -0.96 -30.32 9.23
C TYR A 179 -0.69 -31.75 8.75
N PRO A 180 0.47 -32.35 9.11
CA PRO A 180 0.86 -33.68 8.60
C PRO A 180 -0.09 -34.81 9.03
N ASP A 181 -0.79 -34.64 10.16
CA ASP A 181 -1.71 -35.64 10.71
C ASP A 181 -3.12 -35.57 10.11
N TYR A 182 -3.42 -34.57 9.28
CA TYR A 182 -4.73 -34.44 8.64
C TYR A 182 -4.87 -35.47 7.52
N SER A 183 -5.99 -36.19 7.50
CA SER A 183 -6.36 -37.02 6.36
C SER A 183 -6.58 -36.18 5.10
N GLU A 184 -6.53 -36.82 3.93
CA GLU A 184 -6.76 -36.11 2.66
C GLU A 184 -8.10 -35.37 2.60
N GLN A 185 -9.15 -35.96 3.17
CA GLN A 185 -10.47 -35.33 3.22
C GLN A 185 -10.46 -34.08 4.12
N GLN A 186 -9.71 -34.09 5.22
CA GLN A 186 -9.56 -32.93 6.10
C GLN A 186 -8.76 -31.82 5.42
N ILE A 187 -7.66 -32.15 4.72
CA ILE A 187 -6.88 -31.16 3.94
C ILE A 187 -7.75 -30.50 2.86
N LYS A 188 -8.54 -31.28 2.10
CA LYS A 188 -9.44 -30.74 1.07
C LYS A 188 -10.51 -29.83 1.66
N LYS A 189 -11.13 -30.23 2.78
CA LYS A 189 -12.13 -29.42 3.47
C LYS A 189 -11.52 -28.12 4.00
N LEU A 190 -10.33 -28.18 4.59
CA LEU A 190 -9.61 -27.02 5.10
C LEU A 190 -9.23 -26.06 3.96
N LYS A 191 -8.73 -26.58 2.84
CA LYS A 191 -8.44 -25.79 1.63
C LYS A 191 -9.68 -25.03 1.16
N GLN A 192 -10.81 -25.72 1.00
CA GLN A 192 -12.07 -25.07 0.60
C GLN A 192 -12.50 -24.00 1.60
N GLN A 193 -12.37 -24.25 2.90
CA GLN A 193 -12.69 -23.26 3.94
C GLN A 193 -11.78 -22.03 3.86
N ILE A 194 -10.49 -22.21 3.59
CA ILE A 194 -9.56 -21.08 3.41
C ILE A 194 -9.96 -20.29 2.16
N GLU A 195 -10.19 -20.96 1.03
CA GLU A 195 -10.62 -20.30 -0.22
C GLU A 195 -11.95 -19.55 -0.05
N ASP A 196 -12.91 -20.13 0.67
CA ASP A 196 -14.21 -19.52 0.95
C ASP A 196 -14.10 -18.29 1.89
N ASN A 197 -13.12 -18.28 2.80
CA ASN A 197 -12.90 -17.19 3.77
C ASN A 197 -11.97 -16.09 3.27
N GLU A 198 -10.95 -16.43 2.48
CA GLU A 198 -9.95 -15.49 1.93
C GLU A 198 -10.58 -14.60 0.85
N LYS A 199 -11.48 -15.19 0.05
CA LYS A 199 -12.18 -14.51 -1.03
C LYS A 199 -12.94 -13.23 -0.56
N PRO A 200 -13.79 -13.28 0.47
CA PRO A 200 -14.39 -12.08 1.07
C PRO A 200 -13.36 -11.04 1.52
N GLN A 201 -12.22 -11.46 2.07
CA GLN A 201 -11.24 -10.54 2.64
C GLN A 201 -10.53 -9.71 1.56
N LYS A 202 -10.12 -10.32 0.44
CA LYS A 202 -9.43 -9.61 -0.66
C LYS A 202 -10.33 -8.59 -1.34
N ILE A 203 -11.56 -8.98 -1.65
CA ILE A 203 -12.58 -8.05 -2.17
C ILE A 203 -12.78 -6.89 -1.18
N SER A 204 -12.87 -7.20 0.11
CA SER A 204 -13.07 -6.19 1.15
C SER A 204 -11.90 -5.21 1.24
N ARG A 205 -10.65 -5.67 1.07
CA ARG A 205 -9.46 -4.81 1.02
C ARG A 205 -9.45 -3.91 -0.21
N CYS A 206 -9.75 -4.45 -1.39
CA CYS A 206 -9.87 -3.63 -2.61
C CYS A 206 -10.94 -2.55 -2.46
N LEU A 207 -12.12 -2.93 -1.98
CA LEU A 207 -13.22 -2.00 -1.72
C LEU A 207 -12.84 -0.95 -0.67
N HIS A 208 -12.08 -1.32 0.37
CA HIS A 208 -11.58 -0.39 1.38
C HIS A 208 -10.62 0.64 0.77
N SER A 209 -9.59 0.19 0.05
CA SER A 209 -8.64 1.07 -0.64
C SER A 209 -9.33 1.98 -1.65
N TYR A 210 -10.29 1.44 -2.40
CA TYR A 210 -11.09 2.20 -3.34
C TYR A 210 -11.91 3.28 -2.63
N ALA A 211 -12.56 2.95 -1.51
CA ALA A 211 -13.33 3.89 -0.69
C ALA A 211 -12.45 5.07 -0.23
N LEU A 212 -11.26 4.78 0.32
CA LEU A 212 -10.31 5.80 0.76
C LEU A 212 -9.87 6.70 -0.39
N ARG A 213 -9.50 6.12 -1.54
CA ARG A 213 -8.96 6.88 -2.68
C ARG A 213 -10.01 7.75 -3.36
N THR A 214 -11.23 7.24 -3.49
CA THR A 214 -12.36 7.98 -4.09
C THR A 214 -13.10 8.87 -3.09
N LYS A 215 -12.78 8.75 -1.80
CA LYS A 215 -13.44 9.46 -0.69
C LYS A 215 -14.94 9.16 -0.61
N ASP A 216 -15.35 7.95 -0.99
CA ASP A 216 -16.76 7.53 -0.95
C ASP A 216 -17.04 6.63 0.27
N PRO A 217 -17.62 7.17 1.36
CA PRO A 217 -17.94 6.40 2.55
C PRO A 217 -19.09 5.39 2.34
N ALA A 218 -19.83 5.44 1.23
CA ALA A 218 -20.84 4.42 0.95
C ALA A 218 -20.19 3.06 0.68
N LEU A 219 -18.98 3.05 0.11
CA LEU A 219 -18.25 1.84 -0.24
C LEU A 219 -17.77 1.05 0.99
N CYS A 220 -17.53 1.70 2.13
CA CYS A 220 -17.23 1.00 3.37
C CYS A 220 -18.34 0.03 3.81
N SER A 221 -19.59 0.25 3.40
CA SER A 221 -20.67 -0.70 3.71
C SER A 221 -20.55 -2.02 2.94
N LEU A 222 -19.77 -2.05 1.86
CA LEU A 222 -19.56 -3.20 0.98
C LEU A 222 -18.35 -4.05 1.39
N THR A 223 -17.48 -3.57 2.30
CA THR A 223 -16.24 -4.25 2.71
C THR A 223 -16.45 -5.36 3.75
N GLY A 224 -17.68 -5.86 3.92
CA GLY A 224 -18.00 -6.93 4.87
C GLY A 224 -17.49 -6.68 6.29
N GLU A 225 -16.65 -7.58 6.79
CA GLU A 225 -16.07 -7.51 8.14
C GLU A 225 -15.13 -6.32 8.35
N PHE A 226 -14.54 -5.76 7.28
CA PHE A 226 -13.66 -4.60 7.35
C PHE A 226 -14.41 -3.26 7.39
N LYS A 227 -15.74 -3.27 7.38
CA LYS A 227 -16.58 -2.05 7.34
C LYS A 227 -16.21 -1.03 8.40
N ASP A 228 -16.02 -1.49 9.62
CA ASP A 228 -15.74 -0.64 10.78
C ASP A 228 -14.33 -0.03 10.71
N TYR A 229 -13.35 -0.80 10.25
CA TYR A 229 -12.00 -0.30 9.96
C TYR A 229 -11.99 0.71 8.82
N CYS A 230 -12.74 0.45 7.74
CA CYS A 230 -12.88 1.38 6.63
C CYS A 230 -13.41 2.74 7.07
N TYR A 231 -14.46 2.75 7.92
CA TYR A 231 -14.97 4.02 8.45
C TYR A 231 -13.98 4.72 9.37
N ARG A 232 -13.23 4.00 10.20
CA ARG A 232 -12.18 4.59 11.05
C ARG A 232 -11.11 5.25 10.20
N ASP A 233 -10.60 4.56 9.20
CA ASP A 233 -9.49 5.03 8.38
C ASP A 233 -9.94 6.22 7.50
N MET A 234 -11.18 6.21 6.99
CA MET A 234 -11.82 7.38 6.38
C MET A 234 -11.89 8.58 7.34
N ALA A 235 -12.32 8.36 8.59
CA ALA A 235 -12.39 9.42 9.60
C ALA A 235 -11.02 10.03 9.84
N ASN A 236 -9.99 9.20 9.99
CA ASN A 236 -8.62 9.64 10.27
C ASN A 236 -7.99 10.36 9.08
N LEU A 237 -8.16 9.82 7.87
CA LEU A 237 -7.60 10.38 6.65
C LEU A 237 -8.24 11.72 6.27
N PHE A 238 -9.56 11.84 6.39
CA PHE A 238 -10.31 13.04 6.00
C PHE A 238 -10.68 13.97 7.16
N GLN A 239 -10.36 13.56 8.38
CA GLN A 239 -10.69 14.30 9.61
C GLN A 239 -12.21 14.55 9.71
N GLU A 240 -13.03 13.56 9.34
CA GLU A 240 -14.49 13.64 9.36
C GLU A 240 -15.07 12.78 10.48
N GLU A 241 -15.38 13.39 11.63
CA GLU A 241 -15.84 12.68 12.84
C GLU A 241 -17.16 11.91 12.63
N SER A 242 -17.96 12.34 11.65
CA SER A 242 -19.20 11.66 11.27
C SER A 242 -18.97 10.24 10.79
N HIS A 243 -17.75 9.88 10.35
CA HIS A 243 -17.42 8.50 10.03
C HIS A 243 -17.23 7.62 11.27
N CYS A 244 -16.69 8.15 12.38
CA CYS A 244 -16.60 7.41 13.65
C CYS A 244 -18.00 6.99 14.15
N ALA A 245 -19.01 7.82 13.92
CA ALA A 245 -20.40 7.50 14.28
C ALA A 245 -21.01 6.34 13.48
N LYS A 246 -20.41 5.96 12.34
CA LYS A 246 -20.85 4.83 11.50
C LYS A 246 -20.24 3.49 11.91
N ILE A 247 -19.20 3.51 12.75
CA ILE A 247 -18.55 2.32 13.30
C ILE A 247 -19.51 1.62 14.28
N SER A 248 -19.57 0.30 14.25
CA SER A 248 -20.35 -0.47 15.23
C SER A 248 -19.89 -0.19 16.66
N LYS A 249 -20.85 -0.10 17.59
CA LYS A 249 -20.57 0.04 19.02
C LYS A 249 -19.82 -1.15 19.60
N GLU A 250 -19.97 -2.32 19.01
CA GLU A 250 -19.39 -3.57 19.49
C GLU A 250 -18.11 -3.94 18.73
N ALA A 251 -17.67 -3.11 17.78
CA ALA A 251 -16.45 -3.35 17.02
C ALA A 251 -15.25 -3.45 17.96
N PRO A 252 -14.60 -4.61 18.07
CA PRO A 252 -13.51 -4.80 19.02
C PRO A 252 -12.31 -3.96 18.61
N ALA A 253 -11.66 -3.31 19.57
CA ALA A 253 -10.30 -2.83 19.44
C ALA A 253 -9.39 -3.50 20.46
N SER A 254 -8.09 -3.41 20.23
CA SER A 254 -7.09 -3.83 21.20
C SER A 254 -7.16 -2.96 22.45
N GLY A 255 -7.07 -3.54 23.65
CA GLY A 255 -6.94 -2.75 24.89
C GLY A 255 -8.25 -2.41 25.63
N GLY A 256 -9.34 -3.15 25.37
CA GLY A 256 -10.56 -3.06 26.19
C GLY A 256 -11.47 -1.88 25.87
N TYR A 257 -11.25 -1.20 24.75
CA TYR A 257 -12.15 -0.21 24.17
C TYR A 257 -12.70 -0.67 22.83
N THR A 258 -13.71 0.04 22.34
CA THR A 258 -14.30 -0.22 21.04
C THR A 258 -13.50 0.52 19.95
N LEU A 259 -13.51 0.00 18.73
CA LEU A 259 -12.90 0.67 17.57
C LEU A 259 -13.48 2.07 17.35
N ARG A 260 -14.77 2.23 17.67
CA ARG A 260 -15.50 3.50 17.62
C ARG A 260 -14.95 4.52 18.60
N ASP A 261 -14.73 4.12 19.85
CA ASP A 261 -14.17 5.01 20.87
C ASP A 261 -12.74 5.44 20.53
N SER A 262 -11.93 4.50 20.00
CA SER A 262 -10.60 4.80 19.49
C SER A 262 -10.65 5.84 18.37
N CYS A 263 -11.59 5.72 17.44
CA CYS A 263 -11.77 6.69 16.36
C CYS A 263 -12.09 8.09 16.89
N PHE A 264 -13.04 8.22 17.82
CA PHE A 264 -13.35 9.52 18.43
C PHE A 264 -12.18 10.09 19.22
N TYR A 265 -11.43 9.26 19.92
CA TYR A 265 -10.22 9.68 20.62
C TYR A 265 -9.20 10.30 19.65
N ASP A 266 -8.88 9.61 18.54
CA ASP A 266 -7.92 10.09 17.54
C ASP A 266 -8.37 11.43 16.94
N GLN A 267 -9.65 11.53 16.58
CA GLN A 267 -10.25 12.75 16.05
C GLN A 267 -10.18 13.91 17.05
N ALA A 268 -10.44 13.64 18.34
CA ALA A 268 -10.40 14.65 19.39
C ALA A 268 -8.98 15.23 19.55
N VAL A 269 -7.97 14.35 19.64
CA VAL A 269 -6.57 14.74 19.80
C VAL A 269 -6.09 15.52 18.59
N TRP A 270 -6.32 14.99 17.38
CA TRP A 270 -5.86 15.60 16.15
C TRP A 270 -6.46 16.99 15.93
N LYS A 271 -7.78 17.14 16.13
CA LYS A 271 -8.49 18.42 16.01
C LYS A 271 -8.34 19.33 17.22
N ARG A 272 -7.72 18.85 18.30
CA ARG A 272 -7.63 19.52 19.60
C ARG A 272 -9.00 19.97 20.13
N ASN A 273 -10.02 19.13 19.94
CA ASN A 273 -11.41 19.46 20.29
C ASN A 273 -11.96 18.49 21.33
N LYS A 274 -12.00 18.96 22.58
CA LYS A 274 -12.51 18.20 23.73
C LYS A 274 -13.95 17.71 23.56
N LYS A 275 -14.81 18.46 22.87
CA LYS A 275 -16.23 18.06 22.68
C LYS A 275 -16.37 16.74 21.92
N ILE A 276 -15.36 16.34 21.14
CA ILE A 276 -15.37 15.05 20.44
C ILE A 276 -15.29 13.90 21.45
N CYS A 277 -14.59 14.08 22.58
CA CYS A 277 -14.50 13.08 23.65
C CYS A 277 -15.86 12.76 24.28
N ASP A 278 -16.87 13.65 24.19
CA ASP A 278 -18.22 13.38 24.70
C ASP A 278 -18.91 12.21 23.95
N ASN A 279 -18.45 11.90 22.73
CA ASN A 279 -18.98 10.79 21.94
C ASN A 279 -18.40 9.41 22.33
N ILE A 280 -17.36 9.37 23.17
CA ILE A 280 -16.77 8.11 23.68
C ILE A 280 -17.71 7.55 24.74
N GLU A 281 -18.18 6.32 24.57
CA GLU A 281 -19.13 5.71 25.51
C GLU A 281 -18.44 5.41 26.85
N PRO A 282 -19.09 5.63 28.00
CA PRO A 282 -18.56 5.15 29.27
C PRO A 282 -18.47 3.63 29.17
N VAL A 283 -17.31 3.06 29.48
CA VAL A 283 -17.17 1.61 29.49
C VAL A 283 -17.96 1.13 30.69
N ASP A 284 -19.16 0.62 30.47
CA ASP A 284 -19.84 -0.12 31.52
C ASP A 284 -18.98 -1.36 31.75
N ILE A 285 -18.54 -1.57 32.99
CA ILE A 285 -17.71 -2.70 33.36
C ILE A 285 -18.53 -3.83 34.02
N PRO A 286 -19.56 -4.45 33.37
CA PRO A 286 -20.17 -5.64 33.93
C PRO A 286 -19.21 -6.85 34.02
N SER A 287 -18.13 -6.86 33.22
CA SER A 287 -17.32 -8.06 32.94
C SER A 287 -16.02 -8.19 33.74
N LEU A 288 -15.52 -7.16 34.44
CA LEU A 288 -14.35 -7.31 35.32
C LEU A 288 -14.67 -8.09 36.61
N ASN A 289 -15.96 -8.26 36.96
CA ASN A 289 -16.38 -9.06 38.11
C ASN A 289 -15.97 -10.55 37.98
N ASN A 290 -15.68 -11.03 36.77
CA ASN A 290 -15.19 -12.38 36.51
C ASN A 290 -13.65 -12.51 36.52
N LEU A 291 -12.89 -11.41 36.65
CA LEU A 291 -11.42 -11.44 36.72
C LEU A 291 -10.88 -11.70 38.13
N GLY A 292 -11.76 -11.90 39.11
CA GLY A 292 -11.38 -12.24 40.47
C GLY A 292 -10.45 -11.19 41.10
N PRO A 293 -9.44 -11.60 41.91
CA PRO A 293 -8.56 -10.68 42.62
C PRO A 293 -7.76 -9.73 41.71
N LEU A 294 -7.55 -10.09 40.44
CA LEU A 294 -6.82 -9.25 39.49
C LEU A 294 -7.60 -7.98 39.13
N ALA A 295 -8.93 -7.98 39.27
CA ALA A 295 -9.74 -6.78 39.03
C ALA A 295 -9.40 -5.62 39.99
N ALA A 296 -8.84 -5.90 41.18
CA ALA A 296 -8.41 -4.89 42.13
C ALA A 296 -7.11 -4.16 41.74
N LEU A 297 -6.35 -4.70 40.77
CA LEU A 297 -5.11 -4.10 40.29
C LEU A 297 -5.33 -3.10 39.15
N PHE A 298 -6.53 -3.08 38.56
CA PHE A 298 -6.88 -2.16 37.49
C PHE A 298 -7.86 -1.11 38.03
N PRO A 299 -7.59 0.20 37.90
CA PRO A 299 -8.53 1.23 38.32
C PRO A 299 -9.83 1.06 37.54
N THR A 300 -10.90 0.71 38.24
CA THR A 300 -12.24 0.40 37.72
C THR A 300 -13.04 1.65 37.34
N ASP A 301 -12.37 2.73 36.97
CA ASP A 301 -13.06 3.97 36.59
C ASP A 301 -13.62 3.80 35.15
N PRO A 302 -14.96 3.67 34.97
CA PRO A 302 -15.57 3.53 33.65
C PRO A 302 -15.31 4.74 32.72
N PHE A 303 -14.70 5.82 33.25
CA PHE A 303 -14.30 7.01 32.52
C PHE A 303 -12.85 7.00 32.02
N VAL A 304 -12.08 5.90 32.14
CA VAL A 304 -10.64 5.89 31.82
C VAL A 304 -10.34 6.41 30.41
N ILE A 305 -11.03 5.94 29.37
CA ILE A 305 -10.73 6.36 27.98
C ILE A 305 -11.23 7.77 27.70
N ARG A 306 -12.44 8.13 28.16
CA ARG A 306 -12.97 9.49 27.97
C ARG A 306 -12.12 10.53 28.69
N LYS A 307 -11.68 10.24 29.91
CA LYS A 307 -10.75 11.09 30.66
C LYS A 307 -9.39 11.16 29.98
N ALA A 308 -8.85 10.02 29.54
CA ALA A 308 -7.59 9.98 28.78
C ALA A 308 -7.68 10.82 27.50
N CYS A 309 -8.83 10.83 26.82
CA CYS A 309 -9.11 11.69 25.67
C CYS A 309 -8.99 13.17 26.04
N TYR A 310 -9.67 13.61 27.10
CA TYR A 310 -9.57 14.98 27.59
C TYR A 310 -8.14 15.39 27.93
N ASP A 311 -7.42 14.54 28.67
CA ASP A 311 -6.03 14.79 29.05
C ASP A 311 -5.10 14.85 27.82
N ALA A 312 -5.34 14.01 26.81
CA ALA A 312 -4.57 14.01 25.56
C ALA A 312 -4.81 15.27 24.73
N VAL A 313 -6.05 15.75 24.67
CA VAL A 313 -6.38 17.03 24.02
C VAL A 313 -5.73 18.21 24.76
N ASP A 314 -5.73 18.21 26.09
CA ASP A 314 -5.03 19.23 26.88
C ASP A 314 -3.54 19.26 26.59
N ARG A 315 -2.88 18.10 26.59
CA ARG A 315 -1.46 18.00 26.21
C ARG A 315 -1.21 18.52 24.79
N ALA A 316 -2.07 18.18 23.83
CA ALA A 316 -1.96 18.68 22.46
C ALA A 316 -2.14 20.21 22.34
N LEU A 317 -2.81 20.83 23.32
CA LEU A 317 -2.96 22.29 23.45
C LEU A 317 -1.83 22.94 24.27
N GLY A 318 -0.87 22.16 24.79
CA GLY A 318 0.19 22.67 25.67
C GLY A 318 -0.29 22.99 27.09
N VAL A 319 -1.46 22.49 27.48
CA VAL A 319 -1.94 22.57 28.86
C VAL A 319 -1.27 21.43 29.62
N GLU A 320 -0.41 21.77 30.59
CA GLU A 320 0.14 20.76 31.49
C GLU A 320 -1.02 20.07 32.22
N PRO A 321 -1.09 18.73 32.20
CA PRO A 321 -2.14 18.04 32.90
C PRO A 321 -2.02 18.38 34.39
N THR A 322 -3.08 18.94 34.96
CA THR A 322 -3.21 19.11 36.41
C THR A 322 -3.45 17.74 37.02
N TYR A 323 -2.43 16.87 37.00
CA TYR A 323 -2.36 15.73 37.89
C TYR A 323 -2.22 16.32 39.29
N GLY A 324 -3.34 16.64 39.93
CA GLY A 324 -3.35 17.00 41.33
C GLY A 324 -2.69 15.84 42.08
N ASN A 325 -1.45 16.07 42.57
CA ASN A 325 -0.65 15.21 43.44
C ASN A 325 -1.29 13.85 43.77
N MET A 326 -1.29 12.90 42.83
CA MET A 326 -1.57 11.48 43.13
C MET A 326 -0.30 10.76 43.58
N THR A 327 0.78 11.49 43.82
CA THR A 327 1.99 11.02 44.50
C THR A 327 1.81 11.14 46.02
N ASN A 328 1.19 10.13 46.67
CA ASN A 328 1.63 9.60 47.98
C ASN A 328 0.66 8.67 48.73
N SER A 329 -0.51 8.30 48.20
CA SER A 329 -1.44 7.45 48.98
C SER A 329 -1.25 5.93 48.83
N TYR A 330 -0.36 5.45 47.95
CA TYR A 330 -0.26 4.02 47.61
C TYR A 330 1.01 3.29 48.11
N LEU A 331 1.85 3.93 48.93
CA LEU A 331 3.01 3.27 49.59
C LEU A 331 2.79 3.01 51.10
N GLY A 332 1.53 2.95 51.53
CA GLY A 332 1.15 2.66 52.92
C GLY A 332 0.49 1.29 53.08
N ILE A 333 1.15 0.21 52.67
CA ILE A 333 0.97 -1.16 53.17
C ILE A 333 2.33 -1.81 53.26
#